data_AF-A0A925NV29-F1
#
_entry.id   AF-A0A925NV29-F1
#
_cell.length_a   1.000
_cell.length_b   1.000
_cell.length_c   1.000
_cell.angle_alpha   90.00
_cell.angle_beta   90.00
_cell.angle_gamma   90.00
#
_symmetry.space_group_name_H-M   'P 1'
#
loop_
_entity.id
_entity.type
_entity.pdbx_description
1 polymer ?
#
loop_
_entity_poly.entity_id
_entity_poly.type
_entity_poly.pdbx_seq_one_letter_code
_entity_poly.pdbx_strand_id
1 'polypeptide(L)'
;MKNTDLLKYGIDTNVEILHNPTYEELFQAEIDPSNVGYERGVLTNTGAVAVDTGIFTGRSPKDKFIVLDDTTKDTMWWDGTINRPTSPEVFDACKDLVAKQLSGAKKLYVVDTYCGTNEDTRMKVRFIVEVAWQAHFVTNMFIRPSHFELANYGEPDFVCLNGSKTTNPNWKEQGLNSENFTLFDLTRKMQVIGGTWYGGEMKKGIFALMNYYLPLRGIASMHCSANVGTEGDVAIFFGLSGTGKTTLSADPKRYLIGDDEHGWDNHGVFNYEGGCYAKVIDLSKENEPDIWRAIRRDALLENVTVNADGTP
;
A
#
# COMPACT_ATOMS: atom_id res chain seq x y z
N MET A 1 18.09 -16.65 -7.63
CA MET A 1 17.38 -16.53 -8.94
C MET A 1 16.34 -15.44 -8.77
N LYS A 2 16.20 -14.50 -9.72
CA LYS A 2 15.12 -13.52 -9.67
C LYS A 2 13.79 -14.29 -9.70
N ASN A 3 13.08 -14.34 -8.58
CA ASN A 3 11.83 -15.09 -8.44
C ASN A 3 10.70 -14.29 -9.10
N THR A 4 10.78 -14.11 -10.42
CA THR A 4 9.85 -13.31 -11.25
C THR A 4 8.93 -14.19 -12.08
N ASP A 5 8.78 -15.47 -11.74
CA ASP A 5 7.75 -16.31 -12.32
C ASP A 5 6.38 -15.87 -11.78
N LEU A 6 5.62 -15.19 -12.63
CA LEU A 6 4.27 -14.69 -12.31
C LEU A 6 3.17 -15.60 -12.86
N LEU A 7 3.50 -16.68 -13.58
CA LEU A 7 2.52 -17.63 -14.12
C LEU A 7 1.73 -18.30 -12.99
N LYS A 8 2.36 -18.54 -11.84
CA LYS A 8 1.70 -19.04 -10.62
C LYS A 8 0.58 -18.12 -10.10
N TYR A 9 0.59 -16.85 -10.48
CA TYR A 9 -0.47 -15.89 -10.16
C TYR A 9 -1.50 -15.73 -11.29
N GLY A 10 -1.36 -16.46 -12.40
CA GLY A 10 -2.21 -16.37 -13.58
C GLY A 10 -1.79 -15.26 -14.56
N ILE A 11 -0.60 -14.68 -14.38
CA ILE A 11 -0.09 -13.59 -15.22
C ILE A 11 0.83 -14.19 -16.28
N ASP A 12 0.46 -14.09 -17.55
CA ASP A 12 1.29 -14.51 -18.68
C ASP A 12 2.42 -13.50 -18.91
N THR A 13 3.66 -13.96 -18.80
CA THR A 13 4.85 -13.10 -18.82
C THR A 13 5.56 -13.17 -20.18
N ASN A 14 4.98 -12.51 -21.18
CA ASN A 14 5.69 -12.08 -22.39
C ASN A 14 6.07 -10.58 -22.32
N VAL A 15 6.30 -10.09 -21.09
CA VAL A 15 6.35 -8.66 -20.75
C VAL A 15 7.65 -8.32 -20.00
N GLU A 16 8.09 -7.07 -20.07
CA GLU A 16 9.25 -6.62 -19.30
C GLU A 16 8.91 -6.60 -17.80
N ILE A 17 9.72 -7.26 -16.97
CA ILE A 17 9.55 -7.24 -15.51
C ILE A 17 10.69 -6.45 -14.88
N LEU A 18 10.33 -5.36 -14.20
CA LEU A 18 11.24 -4.57 -13.39
C LEU A 18 11.05 -4.95 -11.92
N HIS A 19 12.02 -5.68 -11.36
CA HIS A 19 11.96 -6.20 -9.99
C HIS A 19 12.74 -5.29 -9.04
N ASN A 20 12.06 -4.80 -7.99
CA ASN A 20 12.53 -3.84 -6.99
C ASN A 20 13.27 -2.64 -7.64
N PRO A 21 12.55 -1.84 -8.46
CA PRO A 21 13.15 -0.69 -9.15
C PRO A 21 13.75 0.30 -8.17
N THR A 22 14.85 0.93 -8.59
CA THR A 22 15.44 2.08 -7.90
C THR A 22 14.54 3.31 -8.01
N TYR A 23 14.70 4.26 -7.09
CA TYR A 23 14.01 5.55 -7.19
C TYR A 23 14.30 6.31 -8.49
N GLU A 24 15.50 6.15 -9.06
CA GLU A 24 15.82 6.74 -10.35
C GLU A 24 15.02 6.10 -11.49
N GLU A 25 14.95 4.77 -11.54
CA GLU A 25 14.13 4.07 -12.54
C GLU A 25 12.64 4.42 -12.41
N LEU A 26 12.14 4.50 -11.18
CA LEU A 26 10.76 4.92 -10.89
C LEU A 26 10.51 6.35 -11.39
N PHE A 27 11.37 7.29 -11.02
CA PHE A 27 11.21 8.67 -11.47
C PHE A 27 11.18 8.78 -13.00
N GLN A 28 12.16 8.19 -13.69
CA GLN A 28 12.22 8.27 -15.15
C GLN A 28 10.96 7.68 -15.79
N ALA A 29 10.42 6.60 -15.22
CA ALA A 29 9.19 6.00 -15.68
C ALA A 29 7.94 6.85 -15.37
N GLU A 30 7.92 7.59 -14.26
CA GLU A 30 6.81 8.45 -13.85
C GLU A 30 6.69 9.72 -14.71
N ILE A 31 7.82 10.31 -15.06
CA ILE A 31 7.88 11.53 -15.88
C ILE A 31 7.95 11.24 -17.40
N ASP A 32 7.76 9.98 -17.81
CA ASP A 32 7.71 9.61 -19.22
C ASP A 32 6.57 10.35 -19.93
N PRO A 33 6.85 11.14 -21.00
CA PRO A 33 5.83 11.92 -21.71
C PRO A 33 4.81 11.05 -22.45
N SER A 34 5.05 9.74 -22.59
CA SER A 34 4.10 8.78 -23.16
C SER A 34 3.02 8.32 -22.17
N ASN A 35 3.17 8.62 -20.87
CA ASN A 35 2.16 8.30 -19.86
C ASN A 35 0.86 9.08 -20.12
N VAL A 36 -0.27 8.39 -20.01
CA VAL A 36 -1.61 8.94 -20.26
C VAL A 36 -2.54 8.74 -19.06
N GLY A 37 -3.59 9.54 -18.97
CA GLY A 37 -4.59 9.42 -17.90
C GLY A 37 -3.96 9.52 -16.51
N TYR A 38 -4.33 8.58 -15.63
CA TYR A 38 -3.87 8.51 -14.23
C TYR A 38 -2.46 7.91 -14.06
N GLU A 39 -1.79 7.55 -15.16
CA GLU A 39 -0.38 7.11 -15.11
C GLU A 39 0.59 8.31 -15.13
N ARG A 40 0.11 9.48 -15.56
CA ARG A 40 0.92 10.68 -15.77
C ARG A 40 1.36 11.29 -14.44
N GLY A 41 2.67 11.35 -14.21
CA GLY A 41 3.29 12.17 -13.18
C GLY A 41 3.59 13.60 -13.66
N VAL A 42 3.52 14.56 -12.75
CA VAL A 42 3.94 15.95 -12.97
C VAL A 42 5.08 16.28 -12.01
N LEU A 43 6.23 16.71 -12.55
CA LEU A 43 7.34 17.16 -11.73
C LEU A 43 7.04 18.54 -11.12
N THR A 44 7.10 18.63 -9.80
CA THR A 44 6.93 19.89 -9.06
C THR A 44 8.28 20.60 -8.86
N ASN A 45 8.25 21.88 -8.49
CA ASN A 45 9.45 22.66 -8.17
C ASN A 45 10.16 22.20 -6.89
N THR A 46 9.52 21.36 -6.07
CA THR A 46 10.14 20.69 -4.92
C THR A 46 11.05 19.53 -5.35
N GLY A 47 10.92 19.07 -6.60
CA GLY A 47 11.57 17.87 -7.12
C GLY A 47 10.77 16.58 -6.91
N ALA A 48 9.68 16.62 -6.14
CA ALA A 48 8.72 15.52 -6.00
C ALA A 48 7.84 15.39 -7.25
N VAL A 49 7.41 14.16 -7.56
CA VAL A 49 6.40 13.89 -8.59
C VAL A 49 5.01 13.95 -7.96
N ALA A 50 4.06 14.57 -8.65
CA ALA A 50 2.65 14.59 -8.29
C ALA A 50 1.80 13.76 -9.27
N VAL A 51 0.85 13.00 -8.75
CA VAL A 51 -0.09 12.16 -9.51
C VAL A 51 -1.54 12.46 -9.14
N ASP A 52 -2.45 12.11 -10.02
CA ASP A 52 -3.91 12.26 -9.86
C ASP A 52 -4.56 10.87 -9.92
N THR A 53 -5.34 10.52 -8.89
CA THR A 53 -6.02 9.22 -8.78
C THR A 53 -7.50 9.28 -9.20
N GLY A 54 -7.90 10.37 -9.85
CA GLY A 54 -9.22 10.60 -10.41
C GLY A 54 -10.29 10.73 -9.34
N ILE A 55 -11.39 10.00 -9.54
CA ILE A 55 -12.51 10.00 -8.59
C ILE A 55 -12.17 9.32 -7.26
N PHE A 56 -11.09 8.55 -7.21
CA PHE A 56 -10.67 7.77 -6.05
C PHE A 56 -9.65 8.55 -5.21
N THR A 57 -10.11 9.60 -4.52
CA THR A 57 -9.28 10.45 -3.63
C THR A 57 -9.22 9.95 -2.19
N GLY A 58 -9.71 8.72 -1.96
CA GLY A 58 -9.80 8.10 -0.65
C GLY A 58 -10.17 6.62 -0.78
N ARG A 59 -10.24 5.95 0.37
CA ARG A 59 -10.63 4.54 0.43
C ARG A 59 -12.05 4.30 -0.07
N SER A 60 -12.29 3.08 -0.53
CA SER A 60 -13.62 2.56 -0.90
C SER A 60 -14.06 1.43 0.05
N PRO A 61 -14.41 1.70 1.33
CA PRO A 61 -14.75 0.65 2.30
C PRO A 61 -15.92 -0.25 1.88
N LYS A 62 -16.84 0.24 1.04
CA LYS A 62 -17.97 -0.54 0.54
C LYS A 62 -17.57 -1.55 -0.54
N ASP A 63 -16.43 -1.36 -1.17
CA ASP A 63 -15.88 -2.22 -2.21
C ASP A 63 -14.80 -3.18 -1.66
N LYS A 64 -14.61 -3.21 -0.33
CA LYS A 64 -13.74 -4.15 0.37
C LYS A 64 -14.48 -5.45 0.69
N PHE A 65 -13.91 -6.58 0.26
CA PHE A 65 -14.47 -7.92 0.51
C PHE A 65 -13.40 -8.92 0.95
N ILE A 66 -13.80 -9.91 1.74
CA ILE A 66 -12.92 -10.97 2.24
C ILE A 66 -13.58 -12.31 1.93
N VAL A 67 -12.82 -13.25 1.36
CA VAL A 67 -13.31 -14.61 1.10
C VAL A 67 -13.72 -15.27 2.41
N LEU A 68 -14.97 -15.74 2.45
CA LEU A 68 -15.50 -16.55 3.53
C LEU A 68 -15.21 -18.03 3.22
N ASP A 69 -14.23 -18.60 3.91
CA ASP A 69 -13.83 -20.00 3.78
C ASP A 69 -13.44 -20.59 5.16
N ASP A 70 -12.89 -21.80 5.18
CA ASP A 70 -12.48 -22.46 6.43
C ASP A 70 -11.40 -21.70 7.21
N THR A 71 -10.60 -20.84 6.55
CA THR A 71 -9.56 -20.02 7.19
C THR A 71 -10.16 -18.83 7.93
N THR A 72 -11.25 -18.25 7.43
CA THR A 72 -11.79 -16.97 7.91
C THR A 72 -13.14 -17.09 8.63
N LYS A 73 -13.88 -18.18 8.41
CA LYS A 73 -15.27 -18.33 8.90
C LYS A 73 -15.45 -18.10 10.40
N ASP A 74 -14.53 -18.62 11.22
CA ASP A 74 -14.65 -18.64 12.69
C ASP A 74 -13.71 -17.64 13.39
N THR A 75 -12.85 -16.97 12.63
CA THR A 75 -11.75 -16.13 13.14
C THR A 75 -11.87 -14.67 12.71
N MET A 76 -12.54 -14.40 11.59
CA MET A 76 -12.78 -13.05 11.11
C MET A 76 -14.02 -12.46 11.80
N TRP A 77 -13.97 -11.17 12.11
CA TRP A 77 -15.13 -10.47 12.63
C TRP A 77 -16.12 -10.13 11.50
N TRP A 78 -17.15 -10.96 11.36
CA TRP A 78 -18.22 -10.75 10.40
C TRP A 78 -19.36 -9.93 11.03
N ASP A 79 -19.39 -8.63 10.73
CA ASP A 79 -20.49 -7.73 11.10
C ASP A 79 -21.45 -7.44 9.94
N GLY A 80 -21.11 -7.92 8.73
CA GLY A 80 -21.84 -7.68 7.50
C GLY A 80 -21.71 -6.25 6.94
N THR A 81 -20.91 -5.37 7.56
CA THR A 81 -20.80 -3.96 7.16
C THR A 81 -19.37 -3.53 6.86
N ILE A 82 -18.43 -3.84 7.75
CA ILE A 82 -17.00 -3.50 7.65
C ILE A 82 -16.25 -4.62 6.91
N ASN A 83 -16.42 -5.86 7.37
CA ASN A 83 -15.85 -7.04 6.72
C ASN A 83 -16.96 -7.75 5.95
N ARG A 84 -16.99 -7.54 4.62
CA ARG A 84 -18.02 -8.09 3.75
C ARG A 84 -17.57 -9.44 3.21
N PRO A 85 -18.33 -10.54 3.44
CA PRO A 85 -17.97 -11.83 2.90
C PRO A 85 -18.14 -11.82 1.38
N THR A 86 -17.27 -12.55 0.69
CA THR A 86 -17.45 -12.96 -0.70
C THR A 86 -17.10 -14.43 -0.85
N SER A 87 -17.40 -15.04 -2.00
CA SER A 87 -17.11 -16.45 -2.24
C SER A 87 -15.76 -16.64 -2.96
N PRO A 88 -15.15 -17.84 -2.85
CA PRO A 88 -13.96 -18.18 -3.63
C PRO A 88 -14.16 -17.99 -5.14
N GLU A 89 -15.35 -18.26 -5.68
CA GLU A 89 -15.66 -18.13 -7.11
C GLU A 89 -15.67 -16.66 -7.56
N VAL A 90 -16.21 -15.76 -6.74
CA VAL A 90 -16.19 -14.32 -7.04
C VAL A 90 -14.77 -13.77 -6.94
N PHE A 91 -13.98 -14.26 -5.97
CA PHE A 91 -12.56 -13.94 -5.89
C PHE A 91 -11.80 -14.38 -7.14
N ASP A 92 -11.96 -15.63 -7.57
CA ASP A 92 -11.29 -16.17 -8.75
C ASP A 92 -11.69 -15.36 -10.01
N ALA A 93 -12.97 -15.01 -10.18
CA ALA A 93 -13.42 -14.17 -11.30
C ALA A 93 -12.77 -12.76 -11.30
N CYS A 94 -12.66 -12.12 -10.14
CA CYS A 94 -12.02 -10.81 -10.02
C CYS A 94 -10.50 -10.88 -10.19
N LYS A 95 -9.87 -11.94 -9.67
CA LYS A 95 -8.44 -12.23 -9.86
C LYS A 95 -8.13 -12.42 -11.34
N ASP A 96 -8.95 -13.17 -12.08
CA ASP A 96 -8.74 -13.42 -13.51
C ASP A 96 -8.82 -12.12 -14.33
N LEU A 97 -9.72 -11.19 -13.98
CA LEU A 97 -9.79 -9.86 -14.60
C LEU A 97 -8.49 -9.08 -14.41
N VAL A 98 -7.94 -9.07 -13.19
CA VAL A 98 -6.69 -8.38 -12.88
C VAL A 98 -5.50 -9.08 -13.53
N ALA A 99 -5.43 -10.41 -13.46
CA ALA A 99 -4.35 -11.17 -14.08
C ALA A 99 -4.32 -10.98 -15.60
N LYS A 100 -5.49 -10.96 -16.26
CA LYS A 100 -5.62 -10.64 -17.68
C LYS A 100 -5.16 -9.22 -18.00
N GLN A 101 -5.55 -8.24 -17.18
CA GLN A 101 -5.11 -6.86 -17.32
C GLN A 101 -3.57 -6.75 -17.25
N LEU A 102 -2.97 -7.33 -16.22
CA LEU A 102 -1.53 -7.33 -16.02
C LEU A 102 -0.77 -8.11 -17.10
N SER A 103 -1.33 -9.20 -17.61
CA SER A 103 -0.75 -9.96 -18.73
C SER A 103 -0.72 -9.17 -20.05
N GLY A 104 -1.63 -8.19 -20.20
CA GLY A 104 -1.67 -7.29 -21.36
C GLY A 104 -0.75 -6.08 -21.25
N ALA A 105 -0.12 -5.86 -20.09
CA ALA A 105 0.77 -4.73 -19.87
C ALA A 105 2.09 -4.90 -20.64
N LYS A 106 2.69 -3.81 -21.11
CA LYS A 106 4.03 -3.87 -21.74
C LYS A 106 5.13 -4.12 -20.71
N LYS A 107 4.93 -3.60 -19.50
CA LYS A 107 5.87 -3.60 -18.40
C LYS A 107 5.13 -3.84 -17.10
N LEU A 108 5.70 -4.67 -16.24
CA LEU A 108 5.25 -4.92 -14.88
C LEU A 108 6.35 -4.51 -13.90
N TYR A 109 5.94 -3.90 -12.81
CA TYR A 109 6.78 -3.61 -11.66
C TYR A 109 6.45 -4.61 -10.57
N VAL A 110 7.47 -5.32 -10.10
CA VAL A 110 7.35 -6.27 -9.00
C VAL A 110 8.16 -5.73 -7.82
N VAL A 111 7.52 -5.46 -6.70
CA VAL A 111 8.18 -4.89 -5.52
C VAL A 111 8.04 -5.84 -4.35
N ASP A 112 9.15 -6.46 -3.96
CA ASP A 112 9.23 -7.26 -2.73
C ASP A 112 9.59 -6.36 -1.54
N THR A 113 8.79 -6.45 -0.48
CA THR A 113 8.87 -5.57 0.70
C THR A 113 8.60 -6.34 1.98
N TYR A 114 8.82 -5.69 3.13
CA TYR A 114 8.35 -6.17 4.43
C TYR A 114 7.29 -5.25 5.02
N CYS A 115 6.32 -5.85 5.72
CA CYS A 115 5.41 -5.17 6.62
C CYS A 115 5.69 -5.65 8.04
N GLY A 116 6.16 -4.76 8.92
CA GLY A 116 6.71 -5.10 10.24
C GLY A 116 8.23 -5.02 10.28
N THR A 117 8.77 -4.31 11.27
CA THR A 117 10.22 -4.14 11.48
C THR A 117 10.88 -5.35 12.16
N ASN A 118 10.13 -6.14 12.92
CA ASN A 118 10.66 -7.31 13.64
C ASN A 118 10.62 -8.57 12.77
N GLU A 119 11.75 -9.25 12.59
CA GLU A 119 11.87 -10.36 11.64
C GLU A 119 10.99 -11.59 11.95
N ASP A 120 10.68 -11.82 13.22
CA ASP A 120 9.88 -12.95 13.70
C ASP A 120 8.37 -12.77 13.49
N THR A 121 7.95 -11.55 13.14
CA THR A 121 6.55 -11.14 13.02
C THR A 121 6.25 -10.39 11.74
N ARG A 122 7.28 -9.96 10.99
CA ARG A 122 7.10 -9.30 9.69
C ARG A 122 6.50 -10.21 8.64
N MET A 123 5.73 -9.61 7.74
CA MET A 123 5.18 -10.25 6.56
C MET A 123 6.00 -9.86 5.33
N LYS A 124 6.41 -10.84 4.53
CA LYS A 124 6.92 -10.61 3.17
C LYS A 124 5.77 -10.32 2.23
N VAL A 125 5.74 -9.12 1.65
CA VAL A 125 4.68 -8.69 0.74
C VAL A 125 5.25 -8.42 -0.65
N ARG A 126 4.70 -9.12 -1.65
CA ARG A 126 4.99 -8.86 -3.06
C ARG A 126 3.87 -8.06 -3.70
N PHE A 127 4.20 -6.90 -4.23
CA PHE A 127 3.30 -6.10 -5.06
C PHE A 127 3.58 -6.33 -6.53
N ILE A 128 2.53 -6.48 -7.34
CA ILE A 128 2.63 -6.58 -8.80
C ILE A 128 1.68 -5.56 -9.40
N VAL A 129 2.25 -4.60 -10.13
CA VAL A 129 1.54 -3.45 -10.69
C VAL A 129 2.04 -3.16 -12.10
N GLU A 130 1.23 -2.51 -12.93
CA GLU A 130 1.63 -2.07 -14.27
C GLU A 130 1.97 -0.56 -14.36
N VAL A 131 1.78 0.19 -13.26
CA VAL A 131 1.98 1.64 -13.22
C VAL A 131 3.15 2.00 -12.30
N ALA A 132 4.08 2.81 -12.81
CA ALA A 132 5.33 3.13 -12.11
C ALA A 132 5.10 3.77 -10.74
N TRP A 133 4.23 4.79 -10.67
CA TRP A 133 3.97 5.49 -9.42
C TRP A 133 3.34 4.58 -8.35
N GLN A 134 2.59 3.54 -8.74
CA GLN A 134 2.05 2.57 -7.79
C GLN A 134 3.16 1.73 -7.16
N ALA A 135 4.18 1.37 -7.95
CA ALA A 135 5.38 0.70 -7.45
C ALA A 135 6.19 1.63 -6.53
N HIS A 136 6.29 2.91 -6.87
CA HIS A 136 6.90 3.93 -6.02
C HIS A 136 6.15 4.08 -4.70
N PHE A 137 4.81 4.14 -4.72
CA PHE A 137 4.00 4.22 -3.51
C PHE A 137 4.35 3.10 -2.53
N VAL A 138 4.35 1.84 -2.97
CA VAL A 138 4.67 0.71 -2.08
C VAL A 138 6.16 0.67 -1.69
N THR A 139 7.06 1.19 -2.53
CA THR A 139 8.48 1.36 -2.21
C THR A 139 8.70 2.39 -1.09
N ASN A 140 7.85 3.41 -1.02
CA ASN A 140 7.84 4.40 0.06
C ASN A 140 7.19 3.85 1.32
N MET A 141 6.04 3.20 1.21
CA MET A 141 5.22 2.86 2.38
C MET A 141 5.71 1.62 3.13
N PHE A 142 6.30 0.64 2.45
CA PHE A 142 6.74 -0.60 3.09
C PHE A 142 8.25 -0.61 3.34
N ILE A 143 8.68 -1.47 4.26
CA ILE A 143 10.09 -1.59 4.61
C ILE A 143 10.83 -2.22 3.44
N ARG A 144 11.82 -1.49 2.91
CA ARG A 144 12.63 -1.92 1.78
C ARG A 144 13.65 -2.95 2.24
N PRO A 145 13.65 -4.18 1.69
CA PRO A 145 14.67 -5.16 1.99
C PRO A 145 16.03 -4.69 1.49
N SER A 146 17.10 -5.01 2.22
CA SER A 146 18.47 -4.84 1.73
C SER A 146 18.75 -5.75 0.52
N HIS A 147 19.84 -5.48 -0.21
CA HIS A 147 20.29 -6.36 -1.30
C HIS A 147 20.51 -7.81 -0.84
N PHE A 148 21.00 -8.00 0.39
CA PHE A 148 21.18 -9.33 0.97
C PHE A 148 19.83 -10.00 1.26
N GLU A 149 18.89 -9.27 1.85
CA GLU A 149 17.54 -9.79 2.11
C GLU A 149 16.79 -10.10 0.81
N LEU A 150 16.88 -9.25 -0.23
CA LEU A 150 16.28 -9.53 -1.55
C LEU A 150 16.84 -10.82 -2.17
N ALA A 151 18.16 -11.02 -2.07
CA ALA A 151 18.80 -12.25 -2.57
C ALA A 151 18.33 -13.52 -1.83
N ASN A 152 17.86 -13.35 -0.58
CA ASN A 152 17.41 -14.43 0.31
C ASN A 152 15.91 -14.33 0.65
N TYR A 153 15.13 -13.60 -0.14
CA TYR A 153 13.74 -13.25 0.19
C TYR A 153 12.83 -14.49 0.23
N GLY A 154 13.10 -15.45 -0.65
CA GLY A 154 12.30 -16.67 -0.82
C GLY A 154 10.95 -16.37 -1.47
N GLU A 155 9.91 -17.04 -0.99
CA GLU A 155 8.51 -16.81 -1.39
C GLU A 155 7.87 -15.70 -0.54
N PRO A 156 7.03 -14.83 -1.12
CA PRO A 156 6.25 -13.88 -0.32
C PRO A 156 5.23 -14.61 0.56
N ASP A 157 4.96 -14.05 1.74
CA ASP A 157 3.90 -14.53 2.63
C ASP A 157 2.53 -14.06 2.15
N PHE A 158 2.49 -12.95 1.40
CA PHE A 158 1.29 -12.39 0.82
C PHE A 158 1.57 -11.66 -0.50
N VAL A 159 0.64 -11.71 -1.44
CA VAL A 159 0.78 -11.10 -2.78
C VAL A 159 -0.36 -10.12 -3.03
N CYS A 160 -0.03 -8.91 -3.49
CA CYS A 160 -1.00 -7.90 -3.89
C CYS A 160 -0.92 -7.68 -5.40
N LEU A 161 -2.00 -7.99 -6.11
CA LEU A 161 -2.17 -7.70 -7.53
C LEU A 161 -2.97 -6.40 -7.69
N ASN A 162 -2.37 -5.36 -8.27
CA ASN A 162 -3.07 -4.11 -8.54
C ASN A 162 -3.36 -3.97 -10.04
N GLY A 163 -4.62 -4.18 -10.41
CA GLY A 163 -5.14 -3.93 -11.75
C GLY A 163 -6.10 -2.74 -11.75
N SER A 164 -5.70 -1.57 -11.22
CA SER A 164 -6.54 -0.37 -11.17
C SER A 164 -7.17 0.05 -12.50
N LYS A 165 -6.59 -0.39 -13.64
CA LYS A 165 -7.12 -0.17 -15.00
C LYS A 165 -8.31 -1.06 -15.39
N THR A 166 -8.58 -2.14 -14.64
CA THR A 166 -9.69 -3.05 -14.93
C THR A 166 -10.84 -2.85 -13.96
N THR A 167 -12.06 -3.14 -14.39
CA THR A 167 -13.26 -3.16 -13.55
C THR A 167 -14.02 -4.46 -13.74
N ASN A 168 -14.93 -4.78 -12.82
CA ASN A 168 -15.77 -5.96 -12.90
C ASN A 168 -17.14 -5.63 -13.50
N PRO A 169 -17.45 -6.02 -14.75
CA PRO A 169 -18.74 -5.72 -15.37
C PRO A 169 -19.90 -6.54 -14.77
N ASN A 170 -19.62 -7.65 -14.10
CA ASN A 170 -20.62 -8.59 -13.56
C ASN A 170 -20.87 -8.39 -12.06
N TRP A 171 -20.50 -7.22 -11.53
CA TRP A 171 -20.51 -6.96 -10.09
C TRP A 171 -21.90 -7.10 -9.46
N LYS A 172 -22.97 -6.76 -10.20
CA LYS A 172 -24.35 -6.84 -9.73
C LYS A 172 -24.78 -8.29 -9.54
N GLU A 173 -24.50 -9.13 -10.54
CA GLU A 173 -24.82 -10.56 -10.54
C GLU A 173 -24.03 -11.30 -9.46
N GLN A 174 -22.81 -10.83 -9.15
CA GLN A 174 -21.94 -11.36 -8.12
C GLN A 174 -22.20 -10.80 -6.71
N GLY A 175 -23.16 -9.88 -6.56
CA GLY A 175 -23.53 -9.30 -5.26
C GLY A 175 -22.47 -8.36 -4.66
N LEU A 176 -21.57 -7.82 -5.48
CA LEU A 176 -20.62 -6.78 -5.06
C LEU A 176 -21.31 -5.41 -4.99
N ASN A 177 -20.60 -4.41 -4.43
CA ASN A 177 -21.15 -3.07 -4.24
C ASN A 177 -21.07 -2.20 -5.51
N SER A 178 -19.98 -2.33 -6.28
CA SER A 178 -19.77 -1.60 -7.53
C SER A 178 -18.86 -2.40 -8.46
N GLU A 179 -18.55 -1.84 -9.64
CA GLU A 179 -17.57 -2.42 -10.57
C GLU A 179 -16.13 -2.40 -10.03
N ASN A 180 -15.88 -1.62 -8.98
CA ASN A 180 -14.60 -1.54 -8.29
C ASN A 180 -14.54 -2.55 -7.16
N PHE A 181 -13.34 -3.00 -6.83
CA PHE A 181 -13.19 -4.04 -5.82
C PHE A 181 -11.80 -4.06 -5.19
N THR A 182 -11.77 -4.41 -3.91
CA THR A 182 -10.56 -4.77 -3.17
C THR A 182 -10.85 -6.03 -2.37
N LEU A 183 -10.38 -7.17 -2.90
CA LEU A 183 -10.68 -8.50 -2.37
C LEU A 183 -9.47 -9.08 -1.64
N PHE A 184 -9.74 -9.84 -0.58
CA PHE A 184 -8.73 -10.57 0.19
C PHE A 184 -9.08 -12.05 0.28
N ASP A 185 -8.12 -12.91 0.00
CA ASP A 185 -8.18 -14.35 0.25
C ASP A 185 -7.03 -14.75 1.19
N LEU A 186 -7.39 -15.11 2.43
CA LEU A 186 -6.42 -15.46 3.47
C LEU A 186 -5.93 -16.92 3.38
N THR A 187 -6.61 -17.78 2.62
CA THR A 187 -6.15 -19.13 2.31
C THR A 187 -5.08 -19.09 1.23
N ARG A 188 -5.37 -18.38 0.13
CA ARG A 188 -4.44 -18.19 -1.01
C ARG A 188 -3.40 -17.09 -0.76
N LYS A 189 -3.49 -16.37 0.36
CA LYS A 189 -2.59 -15.26 0.76
C LYS A 189 -2.48 -14.16 -0.31
N MET A 190 -3.61 -13.66 -0.77
CA MET A 190 -3.66 -12.72 -1.88
C MET A 190 -4.65 -11.58 -1.68
N GLN A 191 -4.24 -10.39 -2.12
CA GLN A 191 -5.08 -9.21 -2.29
C GLN A 191 -5.18 -8.91 -3.79
N VAL A 192 -6.38 -8.55 -4.24
CA VAL A 192 -6.65 -8.16 -5.63
C VAL A 192 -7.39 -6.83 -5.63
N ILE A 193 -6.86 -5.85 -6.36
CA ILE A 193 -7.42 -4.49 -6.49
C ILE A 193 -7.82 -4.25 -7.95
N GLY A 194 -9.05 -3.76 -8.16
CA GLY A 194 -9.57 -3.34 -9.46
C GLY A 194 -10.34 -2.02 -9.38
N GLY A 195 -10.19 -1.20 -10.42
CA GLY A 195 -10.90 0.07 -10.65
C GLY A 195 -10.33 1.26 -9.87
N THR A 196 -10.12 1.10 -8.57
CA THR A 196 -9.58 2.19 -7.73
C THR A 196 -8.10 2.43 -7.99
N TRP A 197 -7.73 3.71 -8.14
CA TRP A 197 -6.35 4.17 -8.24
C TRP A 197 -5.84 4.72 -6.91
N TYR A 198 -6.61 4.67 -5.83
CA TYR A 198 -6.17 5.25 -4.57
C TYR A 198 -5.02 4.45 -3.96
N GLY A 199 -3.84 5.06 -3.77
CA GLY A 199 -2.64 4.36 -3.27
C GLY A 199 -2.86 3.71 -1.90
N GLY A 200 -3.67 4.35 -1.05
CA GLY A 200 -3.97 3.87 0.30
C GLY A 200 -4.63 2.48 0.37
N GLU A 201 -5.21 1.95 -0.71
CA GLU A 201 -5.72 0.57 -0.73
C GLU A 201 -4.61 -0.49 -0.68
N MET A 202 -3.43 -0.20 -1.26
CA MET A 202 -2.25 -1.08 -1.17
C MET A 202 -1.66 -1.07 0.25
N LYS A 203 -1.68 0.07 0.95
CA LYS A 203 -1.23 0.19 2.34
C LYS A 203 -2.22 -0.46 3.32
N LYS A 204 -3.47 0.02 3.32
CA LYS A 204 -4.47 -0.36 4.32
C LYS A 204 -4.97 -1.79 4.17
N GLY A 205 -4.85 -2.38 2.98
CA GLY A 205 -5.08 -3.79 2.78
C GLY A 205 -4.14 -4.65 3.60
N ILE A 206 -2.83 -4.39 3.52
CA ILE A 206 -1.81 -5.11 4.29
C ILE A 206 -1.94 -4.84 5.80
N PHE A 207 -2.23 -3.60 6.19
CA PHE A 207 -2.52 -3.28 7.59
C PHE A 207 -3.66 -4.13 8.16
N ALA A 208 -4.72 -4.35 7.39
CA ALA A 208 -5.83 -5.20 7.81
C ALA A 208 -5.40 -6.66 8.05
N LEU A 209 -4.40 -7.16 7.31
CA LEU A 209 -3.82 -8.48 7.54
C LEU A 209 -3.02 -8.53 8.83
N MET A 210 -2.23 -7.49 9.14
CA MET A 210 -1.50 -7.39 10.42
C MET A 210 -2.48 -7.36 11.60
N ASN A 211 -3.59 -6.64 11.48
CA ASN A 211 -4.68 -6.64 12.47
C ASN A 211 -5.37 -8.00 12.64
N TYR A 212 -5.29 -8.88 11.65
CA TYR A 212 -5.79 -10.25 11.78
C TYR A 212 -4.75 -11.17 12.40
N TYR A 213 -3.52 -11.21 11.88
CA TYR A 213 -2.52 -12.19 12.28
C TYR A 213 -1.86 -11.93 13.63
N LEU A 214 -1.55 -10.66 13.96
CA LEU A 214 -0.77 -10.35 15.15
C LEU A 214 -1.56 -10.53 16.46
N PRO A 215 -2.83 -10.12 16.56
CA PRO A 215 -3.62 -10.38 17.77
C PRO A 215 -3.81 -11.88 18.06
N LEU A 216 -3.89 -12.73 17.03
CA LEU A 216 -3.93 -14.19 17.20
C LEU A 216 -2.64 -14.77 17.81
N ARG A 217 -1.54 -14.01 17.75
CA ARG A 217 -0.25 -14.33 18.38
C ARG A 217 -0.03 -13.59 19.70
N GLY A 218 -1.04 -12.89 20.22
CA GLY A 218 -0.93 -12.10 21.46
C GLY A 218 -0.17 -10.78 21.31
N ILE A 219 0.00 -10.29 20.08
CA ILE A 219 0.69 -9.03 19.77
C ILE A 219 -0.37 -7.97 19.43
N ALA A 220 -0.32 -6.81 20.08
CA ALA A 220 -1.26 -5.75 19.75
C ALA A 220 -0.95 -5.21 18.35
N SER A 221 -1.99 -4.94 17.57
CA SER A 221 -1.89 -4.27 16.27
C SER A 221 -2.71 -3.00 16.31
N MET A 222 -2.06 -1.87 16.05
CA MET A 222 -2.53 -0.55 16.47
C MET A 222 -2.53 0.43 15.31
N HIS A 223 -3.63 1.17 15.19
CA HIS A 223 -3.74 2.34 14.31
C HIS A 223 -3.40 3.59 15.13
N CYS A 224 -2.11 3.88 15.25
CA CYS A 224 -1.57 4.97 16.06
C CYS A 224 -0.31 5.55 15.41
N SER A 225 0.06 6.77 15.77
CA SER A 225 1.46 7.20 15.60
C SER A 225 2.25 6.88 16.86
N ALA A 226 3.58 6.82 16.75
CA ALA A 226 4.46 6.58 17.89
C ALA A 226 5.78 7.35 17.77
N ASN A 227 6.31 7.82 18.90
CA ASN A 227 7.62 8.45 19.00
C ASN A 227 8.30 8.12 20.34
N VAL A 228 9.61 8.36 20.40
CA VAL A 228 10.44 8.08 21.58
C VAL A 228 11.22 9.31 22.02
N GLY A 229 11.26 9.57 23.33
CA GLY A 229 12.07 10.63 23.92
C GLY A 229 13.54 10.25 24.02
N THR A 230 14.38 11.22 24.40
CA THR A 230 15.83 10.98 24.57
C THR A 230 16.16 9.99 25.70
N GLU A 231 15.26 9.83 26.67
CA GLU A 231 15.38 8.88 27.77
C GLU A 231 14.80 7.49 27.44
N GLY A 232 14.33 7.28 26.20
CA GLY A 232 13.75 6.01 25.76
C GLY A 232 12.27 5.84 26.10
N ASP A 233 11.60 6.86 26.65
CA ASP A 233 10.17 6.84 26.92
C ASP A 233 9.37 6.84 25.61
N VAL A 234 8.56 5.80 25.38
CA VAL A 234 7.73 5.67 24.17
C VAL A 234 6.33 6.23 24.42
N ALA A 235 5.82 7.01 23.46
CA ALA A 235 4.44 7.49 23.45
C ALA A 235 3.72 6.98 22.20
N ILE A 236 2.44 6.62 22.36
CA ILE A 236 1.54 6.20 21.28
C ILE A 236 0.32 7.12 21.24
N PHE A 237 -0.12 7.48 20.03
CA PHE A 237 -1.22 8.40 19.81
C PHE A 237 -2.27 7.74 18.93
N PHE A 238 -3.35 7.25 19.54
CA PHE A 238 -4.49 6.71 18.80
C PHE A 238 -5.35 7.82 18.19
N GLY A 239 -5.88 7.56 16.99
CA GLY A 239 -6.72 8.53 16.31
C GLY A 239 -7.13 8.10 14.90
N LEU A 240 -8.26 8.62 14.44
CA LEU A 240 -8.66 8.45 13.05
C LEU A 240 -7.80 9.33 12.12
N SER A 241 -7.96 9.14 10.81
CA SER A 241 -7.27 9.98 9.84
C SER A 241 -7.71 11.44 10.01
N GLY A 242 -6.75 12.37 10.10
CA GLY A 242 -7.01 13.80 10.28
C GLY A 242 -7.22 14.27 11.72
N THR A 243 -7.08 13.41 12.74
CA THR A 243 -7.24 13.82 14.16
C THR A 243 -5.93 14.21 14.84
N GLY A 244 -4.89 14.59 14.07
CA GLY A 244 -3.62 15.10 14.60
C GLY A 244 -2.54 14.07 14.97
N LYS A 245 -2.74 12.76 14.67
CA LYS A 245 -1.73 11.71 14.96
C LYS A 245 -0.33 12.08 14.44
N THR A 246 -0.24 12.35 13.14
CA THR A 246 1.01 12.65 12.42
C THR A 246 1.66 13.93 12.95
N THR A 247 0.85 14.99 13.12
CA THR A 247 1.31 16.30 13.62
C THR A 247 1.87 16.18 15.04
N LEU A 248 1.19 15.46 15.94
CA LEU A 248 1.62 15.30 17.34
C LEU A 248 2.82 14.35 17.47
N SER A 249 2.97 13.35 16.58
CA SER A 249 4.12 12.46 16.61
C SER A 249 5.40 13.11 16.11
N ALA A 250 5.29 14.10 15.20
CA ALA A 250 6.42 14.84 14.63
C ALA A 250 6.91 15.98 15.56
N ASP A 251 6.99 15.72 16.86
CA ASP A 251 7.55 16.66 17.83
C ASP A 251 9.07 16.76 17.63
N PRO A 252 9.64 17.96 17.41
CA PRO A 252 11.09 18.13 17.19
C PRO A 252 11.96 17.71 18.39
N LYS A 253 11.37 17.48 19.57
CA LYS A 253 12.05 17.00 20.78
C LYS A 253 12.04 15.47 20.92
N ARG A 254 11.43 14.75 19.97
CA ARG A 254 11.25 13.30 20.01
C ARG A 254 11.65 12.68 18.68
N TYR A 255 12.01 11.41 18.70
CA TYR A 255 12.34 10.65 17.49
C TYR A 255 11.12 9.88 17.02
N LEU A 256 10.71 10.10 15.77
CA LEU A 256 9.56 9.42 15.17
C LEU A 256 9.86 7.92 15.01
N ILE A 257 8.96 7.07 15.49
CA ILE A 257 8.98 5.62 15.23
C ILE A 257 8.17 5.33 13.96
N GLY A 258 6.97 5.91 13.85
CA GLY A 258 6.09 5.85 12.67
C GLY A 258 4.82 6.67 12.88
N ASP A 259 4.08 6.95 11.81
CA ASP A 259 2.95 7.89 11.84
C ASP A 259 1.56 7.24 11.91
N ASP A 260 1.43 5.94 11.67
CA ASP A 260 0.08 5.37 11.46
C ASP A 260 -0.13 3.90 11.88
N GLU A 261 0.84 3.00 11.71
CA GLU A 261 0.63 1.55 11.92
C GLU A 261 1.74 0.90 12.75
N HIS A 262 1.40 0.40 13.94
CA HIS A 262 2.37 -0.19 14.87
C HIS A 262 1.90 -1.50 15.47
N GLY A 263 2.87 -2.34 15.80
CA GLY A 263 2.70 -3.50 16.66
C GLY A 263 3.24 -3.23 18.06
N TRP A 264 2.77 -4.01 19.04
CA TRP A 264 3.36 -4.04 20.38
C TRP A 264 3.50 -5.48 20.86
N ASP A 265 4.75 -5.95 20.93
CA ASP A 265 5.13 -7.28 21.40
C ASP A 265 5.86 -7.23 22.76
N ASN A 266 6.52 -8.31 23.14
CA ASN A 266 7.26 -8.41 24.40
C ASN A 266 8.53 -7.54 24.46
N HIS A 267 8.99 -7.00 23.33
CA HIS A 267 10.18 -6.14 23.22
C HIS A 267 9.82 -4.66 23.14
N GLY A 268 8.64 -4.32 22.62
CA GLY A 268 8.13 -2.95 22.63
C GLY A 268 7.25 -2.62 21.44
N VAL A 269 7.15 -1.31 21.16
CA VAL A 269 6.40 -0.78 20.01
C VAL A 269 7.30 -0.81 18.77
N PHE A 270 6.77 -1.32 17.66
CA PHE A 270 7.50 -1.44 16.40
C PHE A 270 6.65 -0.99 15.22
N ASN A 271 7.26 -0.32 14.24
CA ASN A 271 6.56 0.19 13.06
C ASN A 271 6.30 -0.95 12.07
N TYR A 272 5.16 -0.89 11.36
CA TYR A 272 4.89 -1.77 10.22
C TYR A 272 5.48 -1.25 8.91
N GLU A 273 5.75 0.05 8.86
CA GLU A 273 5.96 0.79 7.63
C GLU A 273 7.41 1.23 7.42
N GLY A 274 7.76 1.55 6.17
CA GLY A 274 9.05 2.12 5.77
C GLY A 274 9.01 3.61 5.42
N GLY A 275 7.85 4.25 5.56
CA GLY A 275 7.61 5.65 5.23
C GLY A 275 6.34 6.19 5.87
N CYS A 276 5.92 7.39 5.47
CA CYS A 276 4.75 8.09 6.00
C CYS A 276 3.82 8.53 4.87
N TYR A 277 2.51 8.44 5.09
CA TYR A 277 1.48 8.85 4.12
C TYR A 277 0.67 10.02 4.70
N ALA A 278 1.35 11.17 4.78
CA ALA A 278 0.85 12.36 5.43
C ALA A 278 -0.23 13.07 4.60
N LYS A 279 -1.21 13.66 5.29
CA LYS A 279 -2.12 14.64 4.67
C LYS A 279 -1.39 15.96 4.49
N VAL A 280 -1.58 16.57 3.31
CA VAL A 280 -0.91 17.83 2.93
C VAL A 280 -1.89 18.97 2.66
N ILE A 281 -3.18 18.79 2.97
CA ILE A 281 -4.15 19.90 2.93
C ILE A 281 -3.74 20.94 3.98
N ASP A 282 -3.72 22.22 3.58
CA ASP A 282 -3.29 23.35 4.40
C ASP A 282 -1.88 23.20 5.01
N LEU A 283 -1.02 22.36 4.41
CA LEU A 283 0.36 22.18 4.84
C LEU A 283 1.13 23.50 4.74
N SER A 284 1.84 23.86 5.81
CA SER A 284 2.73 25.02 5.80
C SER A 284 4.10 24.65 6.35
N LYS A 285 5.13 25.35 5.88
CA LYS A 285 6.48 25.17 6.39
C LYS A 285 6.58 25.54 7.88
N GLU A 286 5.75 26.47 8.33
CA GLU A 286 5.74 26.99 9.68
C GLU A 286 5.13 25.98 10.67
N ASN A 287 4.01 25.36 10.31
CA ASN A 287 3.28 24.45 11.20
C ASN A 287 3.84 23.02 11.15
N GLU A 288 4.24 22.53 9.97
CA GLU A 288 4.74 21.16 9.77
C GLU A 288 6.09 21.13 9.03
N PRO A 289 7.15 21.74 9.60
CA PRO A 289 8.43 21.94 8.92
C PRO A 289 9.10 20.63 8.47
N ASP A 290 8.87 19.53 9.19
CA ASP A 290 9.45 18.22 8.89
C ASP A 290 8.77 17.55 7.69
N ILE A 291 7.43 17.60 7.64
CA ILE A 291 6.64 17.11 6.50
C ILE A 291 6.97 17.96 5.27
N TRP A 292 7.03 19.28 5.42
CA TRP A 292 7.41 20.19 4.33
C TRP A 292 8.78 19.85 3.73
N ARG A 293 9.80 19.59 4.57
CA ARG A 293 11.16 19.22 4.11
C ARG A 293 11.26 17.83 3.50
N ALA A 294 10.33 16.94 3.85
CA ALA A 294 10.26 15.58 3.31
C ALA A 294 9.74 15.57 1.86
N ILE A 295 9.00 16.60 1.44
CA ILE A 295 8.52 16.76 0.07
C ILE A 295 9.67 17.25 -0.81
N ARG A 296 10.32 16.30 -1.47
CA ARG A 296 11.41 16.50 -2.43
C ARG A 296 11.48 15.30 -3.37
N ARG A 297 12.52 15.20 -4.20
CA ARG A 297 12.82 13.99 -4.98
C ARG A 297 12.67 12.73 -4.12
N ASP A 298 11.96 11.73 -4.67
CA ASP A 298 11.58 10.44 -4.06
C ASP A 298 10.37 10.51 -3.11
N ALA A 299 9.81 11.70 -2.88
CA ALA A 299 8.43 11.83 -2.41
C ALA A 299 7.46 11.71 -3.59
N LEU A 300 6.26 11.20 -3.29
CA LEU A 300 5.16 11.10 -4.23
C LEU A 300 3.96 11.88 -3.68
N LEU A 301 3.57 12.95 -4.36
CA LEU A 301 2.39 13.74 -4.03
C LEU A 301 1.17 13.15 -4.72
N GLU A 302 0.05 13.05 -4.01
CA GLU A 302 -1.19 12.49 -4.54
C GLU A 302 -2.31 13.55 -4.45
N ASN A 303 -2.92 13.87 -5.58
CA ASN A 303 -4.07 14.77 -5.72
C ASN A 303 -3.85 16.24 -5.28
N VAL A 304 -2.59 16.70 -5.22
CA VAL A 304 -2.28 18.12 -4.98
C VAL A 304 -2.49 18.95 -6.24
N THR A 305 -2.89 20.22 -6.07
CA THR A 305 -3.01 21.14 -7.21
C THR A 305 -1.64 21.68 -7.57
N VAL A 306 -1.10 21.31 -8.73
CA VAL A 306 0.17 21.83 -9.22
C VAL A 306 -0.07 23.02 -10.14
N ASN A 307 0.47 24.18 -9.77
CA ASN A 307 0.42 25.41 -10.57
C ASN A 307 1.28 25.29 -11.84
N ALA A 308 1.05 26.19 -12.81
CA ALA A 308 1.79 26.20 -14.07
C ALA A 308 3.31 26.43 -13.90
N ASP A 309 3.74 27.04 -12.80
CA ASP A 309 5.15 27.23 -12.44
C ASP A 309 5.77 26.03 -11.69
N GLY A 310 4.99 24.95 -11.51
CA GLY A 310 5.39 23.74 -10.81
C GLY A 310 5.20 23.78 -9.30
N THR A 311 4.66 24.85 -8.71
CA THR A 311 4.39 24.93 -7.26
C THR A 311 3.18 24.08 -6.89
N PRO A 312 3.32 23.08 -5.99
CA PRO A 312 2.20 22.26 -5.50
C PRO A 312 1.38 22.93 -4.38
#